data_AF-G7VD98-F1
#
_entry.id   AF-G7VD98-F1
#
_cell.length_a   1.000
_cell.length_b   1.000
_cell.length_c   1.000
_cell.angle_alpha   90.00
_cell.angle_beta   90.00
_cell.angle_gamma   90.00
#
_symmetry.space_group_name_H-M   'P 1'
#
loop_
_entity.id
_entity.type
_entity.pdbx_description
1 polymer ?
#
loop_
_entity_poly.entity_id
_entity_poly.type
_entity_poly.pdbx_seq_one_letter_code
_entity_poly.pdbx_strand_id
1 'polypeptide(L)'
;MNLTLEAVSSAIVLAIGVFLAQRIHHDYKLVTIFKNYPLPQSVKSNSIIDLDKLYIFIQNFKYKVEPKGVQLKVEGNLIKILSGVGEVDIVLEAWGYLDMYRVRRVIKVVE
;
A
#
# COMPACT_ATOMS: atom_id res chain seq x y z
N MET A 1 16.17 30.28 -36.78
CA MET A 1 15.81 28.92 -36.39
C MET A 1 17.11 28.16 -36.22
N ASN A 2 17.50 27.85 -34.98
CA ASN A 2 18.75 27.14 -34.72
C ASN A 2 18.39 25.68 -34.44
N LEU A 3 18.46 24.86 -35.48
CA LEU A 3 18.04 23.47 -35.48
C LEU A 3 18.71 22.65 -34.37
N THR A 4 19.96 22.97 -34.03
CA THR A 4 20.69 22.29 -32.94
C THR A 4 20.13 22.62 -31.56
N LEU A 5 19.82 23.90 -31.29
CA LEU A 5 19.24 24.31 -30.02
C LEU A 5 17.82 23.73 -29.83
N GLU A 6 17.04 23.69 -30.90
CA GLU A 6 15.68 23.11 -30.91
C GLU A 6 15.69 21.59 -30.70
N ALA A 7 16.65 20.88 -31.29
CA ALA A 7 16.82 19.45 -31.08
C ALA A 7 17.24 19.14 -29.63
N VAL A 8 18.20 19.91 -29.08
CA VAL A 8 18.66 19.73 -27.70
C VAL A 8 17.56 20.05 -26.69
N SER A 9 16.82 21.15 -26.87
CA SER A 9 15.73 21.50 -25.98
C SER A 9 14.61 20.45 -26.01
N SER A 10 14.27 19.95 -27.19
CA SER A 10 13.28 18.86 -27.35
C SER A 10 13.73 17.57 -26.68
N ALA A 11 15.01 17.20 -26.79
CA ALA A 11 15.56 16.03 -26.12
C ALA A 11 15.50 16.15 -24.58
N ILE A 12 15.78 17.33 -24.04
CA ILE A 12 15.68 17.60 -22.60
C ILE A 12 14.23 17.44 -22.13
N VAL A 13 13.27 18.03 -22.85
CA VAL A 13 11.84 17.93 -22.51
C VAL A 13 11.37 16.47 -22.56
N LEU A 14 11.78 15.71 -23.58
CA LEU A 14 11.47 14.28 -23.69
C LEU A 14 12.06 13.48 -22.54
N ALA A 15 13.32 13.69 -22.19
CA ALA A 15 13.98 12.99 -21.09
C ALA A 15 13.26 13.25 -19.75
N ILE A 16 12.92 14.52 -19.48
CA ILE A 16 12.14 14.89 -18.28
C ILE A 16 10.76 14.24 -18.31
N GLY A 17 10.07 14.26 -19.46
CA GLY A 17 8.76 13.65 -19.62
C GLY A 17 8.78 12.15 -19.33
N VAL A 18 9.74 11.41 -19.89
CA VAL A 18 9.92 9.98 -19.65
C VAL A 18 10.23 9.70 -18.18
N PHE A 19 11.11 10.49 -17.57
CA PHE A 19 11.47 10.36 -16.17
C PHE A 19 10.28 10.55 -15.23
N LEU A 20 9.47 11.59 -15.46
CA LEU A 20 8.25 11.83 -14.69
C LEU A 20 7.21 10.73 -14.91
N ALA A 21 7.02 10.29 -16.15
CA ALA A 21 6.09 9.21 -16.49
C ALA A 21 6.45 7.90 -15.76
N GLN A 22 7.74 7.55 -15.70
CA GLN A 22 8.20 6.37 -14.96
C GLN A 22 7.88 6.47 -13.46
N ARG A 23 8.10 7.64 -12.85
CA ARG A 23 7.78 7.86 -11.42
C ARG A 23 6.29 7.78 -11.14
N ILE A 24 5.46 8.41 -11.99
CA ILE A 24 4.00 8.35 -11.88
C ILE A 24 3.51 6.90 -12.04
N HIS A 25 4.05 6.16 -13.02
CA HIS A 25 3.67 4.77 -13.26
C HIS A 25 4.00 3.88 -12.07
N HIS A 26 5.17 4.07 -11.46
CA HIS A 26 5.56 3.36 -10.24
C HIS A 26 4.57 3.62 -9.09
N ASP A 27 4.21 4.88 -8.86
CA ASP A 27 3.30 5.27 -7.79
C ASP A 27 1.88 4.74 -8.03
N TYR A 28 1.42 4.75 -9.29
CA TYR A 28 0.16 4.12 -9.67
C TYR A 28 0.16 2.61 -9.37
N LYS A 29 1.26 1.92 -9.67
CA LYS A 29 1.42 0.49 -9.36
C LYS A 29 1.37 0.23 -7.86
N LEU A 30 2.03 1.06 -7.05
CA LEU A 30 2.01 0.97 -5.59
C LEU A 30 0.57 1.08 -5.04
N VAL A 31 -0.17 2.11 -5.45
CA VAL A 31 -1.57 2.30 -5.03
C VAL A 31 -2.43 1.12 -5.46
N THR A 32 -2.21 0.60 -6.66
CA THR A 32 -2.94 -0.55 -7.20
C THR A 32 -2.69 -1.81 -6.37
N ILE A 33 -1.44 -2.07 -5.96
CA ILE A 33 -1.10 -3.20 -5.09
C ILE A 33 -1.84 -3.09 -3.76
N PHE A 34 -1.79 -1.95 -3.07
CA PHE A 34 -2.53 -1.77 -1.81
C PHE A 34 -4.05 -1.93 -1.98
N LYS A 35 -4.61 -1.40 -3.07
CA LYS A 35 -6.05 -1.48 -3.38
C LYS A 35 -6.51 -2.86 -3.82
N ASN A 36 -5.62 -3.73 -4.27
CA ASN A 36 -5.99 -5.07 -4.75
C ASN A 36 -5.42 -6.19 -3.87
N TYR A 37 -4.62 -5.86 -2.85
CA TYR A 37 -4.10 -6.87 -1.93
C TYR A 37 -5.26 -7.62 -1.26
N PRO A 38 -5.31 -8.96 -1.38
CA PRO A 38 -6.45 -9.76 -0.95
C PRO A 38 -6.47 -9.89 0.56
N LEU A 39 -7.12 -8.94 1.22
CA LEU A 39 -7.48 -9.04 2.63
C LEU A 39 -8.91 -9.55 2.77
N PRO A 40 -9.16 -10.50 3.68
CA PRO A 40 -10.52 -10.96 3.94
C PRO A 40 -11.39 -9.81 4.45
N GLN A 41 -12.61 -9.68 3.92
CA GLN A 41 -13.55 -8.65 4.38
C GLN A 41 -14.16 -8.99 5.75
N SER A 42 -14.26 -10.29 6.04
CA SER A 42 -14.67 -10.80 7.33
C SER A 42 -13.80 -11.98 7.75
N VAL A 43 -13.55 -12.08 9.05
CA VAL A 43 -12.76 -13.15 9.66
C VAL A 43 -13.42 -13.62 10.95
N LYS A 44 -13.26 -14.90 11.29
CA LYS A 44 -13.74 -15.43 12.56
C LYS A 44 -12.84 -15.04 13.71
N SER A 45 -13.36 -15.10 14.93
CA SER A 45 -12.53 -15.10 16.13
C SER A 45 -11.46 -16.20 16.08
N ASN A 46 -10.29 -15.96 16.67
CA ASN A 46 -9.13 -16.87 16.63
C ASN A 46 -8.46 -17.07 15.25
N SER A 47 -8.68 -16.14 14.32
CA SER A 47 -8.05 -16.15 13.00
C SER A 47 -6.75 -15.34 12.96
N ILE A 48 -5.96 -15.57 11.90
CA ILE A 48 -4.69 -14.90 11.66
C ILE A 48 -4.76 -14.18 10.31
N ILE A 49 -4.41 -12.90 10.30
CA ILE A 49 -4.22 -12.11 9.10
C ILE A 49 -2.71 -11.98 8.87
N ASP A 50 -2.26 -12.46 7.71
CA ASP A 50 -0.86 -12.45 7.30
C ASP A 50 -0.57 -11.32 6.30
N LEU A 51 0.33 -10.42 6.68
CA LEU A 51 0.83 -9.33 5.85
C LEU A 51 2.24 -9.58 5.30
N ASP A 52 2.89 -10.71 5.58
CA ASP A 52 4.26 -10.99 5.10
C ASP A 52 4.32 -11.01 3.58
N LYS A 53 3.30 -11.56 2.92
CA LYS A 53 3.25 -11.60 1.45
C LYS A 53 3.20 -10.22 0.82
N LEU A 54 2.76 -9.19 1.55
CA LEU A 54 2.77 -7.81 1.05
C LEU A 54 4.21 -7.29 0.87
N TYR A 55 5.19 -7.77 1.65
CA TYR A 55 6.61 -7.38 1.50
C TYR A 55 7.23 -7.83 0.18
N ILE A 56 6.70 -8.88 -0.44
CA ILE A 56 7.13 -9.34 -1.78
C ILE A 56 6.83 -8.25 -2.82
N PHE A 57 5.73 -7.52 -2.63
CA PHE A 57 5.26 -6.51 -3.59
C PHE A 57 5.77 -5.10 -3.26
N ILE A 58 5.84 -4.76 -1.98
CA ILE A 58 6.24 -3.42 -1.50
C ILE A 58 7.21 -3.63 -0.35
N GLN A 59 8.50 -3.36 -0.53
CA GLN A 59 9.51 -3.63 0.50
C GLN A 59 9.51 -2.60 1.64
N ASN A 60 9.01 -1.39 1.39
CA ASN A 60 9.10 -0.24 2.29
C ASN A 60 7.76 0.14 2.93
N PHE A 61 6.78 -0.77 2.97
CA PHE A 61 5.50 -0.45 3.60
C PHE A 61 5.57 -0.49 5.13
N LYS A 62 4.72 0.31 5.74
CA LYS A 62 4.39 0.30 7.15
C LYS A 62 2.90 0.06 7.28
N TYR A 63 2.49 -0.46 8.43
CA TYR A 63 1.07 -0.58 8.72
C TYR A 63 0.77 -0.28 10.18
N LYS A 64 -0.46 0.16 10.42
CA LYS A 64 -1.04 0.35 11.75
C LYS A 64 -2.33 -0.44 11.83
N VAL A 65 -2.61 -0.95 13.03
CA VAL A 65 -3.80 -1.75 13.30
C VAL A 65 -4.56 -1.09 14.44
N GLU A 66 -5.81 -0.77 14.21
CA GLU A 66 -6.71 -0.15 15.18
C GLU A 66 -7.88 -1.11 15.45
N PRO A 67 -7.86 -1.85 16.58
CA PRO A 67 -8.98 -2.70 16.97
C PRO A 67 -10.17 -1.87 17.45
N LYS A 68 -11.38 -2.26 17.05
CA LYS A 68 -12.66 -1.73 17.53
C LYS A 68 -13.52 -2.87 18.06
N GLY A 69 -13.53 -3.08 19.37
CA GLY A 69 -14.31 -4.14 20.03
C GLY A 69 -13.69 -5.54 19.95
N VAL A 70 -12.43 -5.65 19.52
CA VAL A 70 -11.72 -6.92 19.32
C VAL A 70 -10.38 -6.91 20.06
N GLN A 71 -10.02 -8.02 20.69
CA GLN A 71 -8.68 -8.23 21.24
C GLN A 71 -7.77 -8.84 20.17
N LEU A 72 -6.63 -8.19 19.92
CA LEU A 72 -5.65 -8.65 18.95
C LEU A 72 -4.24 -8.63 19.51
N LYS A 73 -3.38 -9.45 18.90
CA LYS A 73 -1.94 -9.49 19.14
C LYS A 73 -1.22 -9.36 17.81
N VAL A 74 -0.30 -8.41 17.73
CA VAL A 74 0.56 -8.22 16.55
C VAL A 74 1.91 -8.87 16.85
N GLU A 75 2.30 -9.83 16.03
CA GLU A 75 3.59 -10.53 16.13
C GLU A 75 4.30 -10.42 14.77
N GLY A 76 5.28 -9.51 14.66
CA GLY A 76 5.87 -9.19 13.36
C GLY A 76 4.78 -8.66 12.43
N ASN A 77 4.62 -9.27 11.25
CA ASN A 77 3.60 -8.92 10.26
C ASN A 77 2.32 -9.77 10.34
N LEU A 78 2.19 -10.58 11.41
CA LEU A 78 1.01 -11.38 11.68
C LEU A 78 0.11 -10.67 12.67
N ILE A 79 -1.17 -10.53 12.31
CA ILE A 79 -2.20 -9.98 13.19
C ILE A 79 -3.07 -11.15 13.63
N LYS A 80 -2.94 -11.55 14.89
CA LYS A 80 -3.72 -12.62 15.50
C LYS A 80 -4.92 -12.02 16.22
N ILE A 81 -6.12 -12.45 15.86
CA ILE A 81 -7.36 -12.04 16.54
C ILE A 81 -7.61 -13.05 17.65
N LEU A 82 -7.55 -12.62 18.91
CA LEU A 82 -7.69 -13.52 20.05
C LEU A 82 -9.16 -13.76 20.37
N SER A 83 -9.96 -12.70 20.45
CA SER A 83 -11.37 -12.79 20.83
C SER A 83 -12.13 -11.47 20.55
N GLY A 84 -13.45 -11.56 20.43
CA GLY A 84 -14.35 -10.42 20.31
C GLY A 84 -15.01 -10.30 18.93
N VAL A 85 -16.08 -9.52 18.88
CA VAL A 85 -16.85 -9.23 17.67
C VAL A 85 -16.76 -7.72 17.44
N GLY A 86 -16.45 -7.32 16.22
CA GLY A 86 -16.23 -5.90 15.92
C GLY A 86 -15.50 -5.70 14.60
N GLU A 87 -14.63 -4.70 14.56
CA GLU A 87 -13.88 -4.33 13.35
C GLU A 87 -12.41 -4.14 13.65
N VAL A 88 -11.57 -4.46 12.67
CA VAL A 88 -10.13 -4.21 12.70
C VAL A 88 -9.80 -3.30 11.51
N ASP A 89 -9.38 -2.08 11.82
CA ASP A 89 -8.91 -1.13 10.82
C ASP A 89 -7.41 -1.35 10.60
N ILE A 90 -7.02 -1.77 9.40
CA ILE A 90 -5.64 -1.88 8.95
C ILE A 90 -5.34 -0.69 8.04
N VAL A 91 -4.41 0.15 8.46
CA VAL A 91 -3.92 1.28 7.68
C VAL A 91 -2.58 0.92 7.09
N LEU A 92 -2.51 0.74 5.78
CA LEU A 92 -1.29 0.47 5.01
C LEU A 92 -0.70 1.79 4.50
N GLU A 93 0.59 1.99 4.66
CA GLU A 93 1.32 3.20 4.27
C GLU A 93 2.60 2.83 3.52
N ALA A 94 2.91 3.50 2.40
CA ALA A 94 4.22 3.39 1.76
C ALA A 94 4.58 4.69 1.04
N TRP A 95 5.89 4.94 0.93
CA TRP A 95 6.44 6.04 0.15
C TRP A 95 6.53 5.66 -1.32
N GLY A 96 5.87 6.43 -2.17
CA GLY A 96 6.15 6.48 -3.60
C GLY A 96 7.27 7.48 -3.92
N TYR A 97 7.44 7.77 -5.20
CA TYR A 97 8.39 8.77 -5.69
C TYR A 97 7.89 10.20 -5.53
N LEU A 98 6.57 10.41 -5.55
CA LEU A 98 5.96 11.74 -5.47
C LEU A 98 5.45 12.07 -4.07
N ASP A 99 4.82 11.10 -3.39
CA ASP A 99 4.22 11.31 -2.07
C ASP A 99 4.07 9.99 -1.28
N MET A 100 3.62 10.11 -0.03
CA MET A 100 3.21 8.98 0.81
C MET A 100 1.77 8.56 0.49
N TYR A 101 1.59 7.28 0.17
CA TYR A 101 0.28 6.70 -0.09
C TYR A 101 -0.24 5.93 1.11
N ARG A 102 -1.49 6.20 1.48
CA ARG A 102 -2.20 5.55 2.61
C ARG A 102 -3.47 4.87 2.12
N VAL A 103 -3.66 3.61 2.47
CA VAL A 103 -4.89 2.84 2.19
C VAL A 103 -5.42 2.26 3.50
N ARG A 104 -6.67 2.59 3.83
CA ARG A 104 -7.39 2.01 4.97
C ARG A 104 -8.21 0.81 4.52
N ARG A 105 -8.15 -0.27 5.30
CA ARG A 105 -8.90 -1.51 5.12
C ARG A 105 -9.61 -1.86 6.40
N VAL A 106 -10.89 -2.17 6.29
CA VAL A 106 -11.72 -2.55 7.42
C VAL A 106 -12.02 -4.04 7.30
N ILE A 107 -11.73 -4.79 8.35
CA ILE A 107 -12.01 -6.22 8.42
C ILE A 107 -13.01 -6.45 9.54
N LYS A 108 -14.14 -7.07 9.24
CA LYS A 108 -15.16 -7.39 10.23
C LYS A 108 -14.81 -8.70 10.94
N VAL A 109 -14.85 -8.70 12.27
CA VAL A 109 -14.67 -9.89 13.08
C VAL A 109 -16.03 -10.41 13.49
N VAL A 110 -16.33 -11.63 13.07
CA VAL A 110 -17.57 -12.35 13.38
C VAL A 110 -17.27 -13.53 14.30
N GLU A 111 -18.30 -14.06 14.98
CA GLU A 111 -18.19 -15.29 15.76
C GLU A 111 -17.78 -16.51 14.92
#